data_AF-A0A660YWI0-F1
#
_entry.id   AF-A0A660YWI0-F1
#
_cell.length_a   1.000
_cell.length_b   1.000
_cell.length_c   1.000
_cell.angle_alpha   90.00
_cell.angle_beta   90.00
_cell.angle_gamma   90.00
#
_symmetry.space_group_name_H-M   'P 1'
#
loop_
_entity.id
_entity.type
_entity.pdbx_description
1 polymer ?
#
loop_
_entity_poly.entity_id
_entity_poly.type
_entity_poly.pdbx_seq_one_letter_code
_entity_poly.pdbx_strand_id
1 'polypeptide(L)' 'KEIKLECGYRIDLLVENEVVIELKSIDVFAPVHTAQILTYMKFAEKKIGLLINFNVTKLVDGIKRYVL' A
#
# COMPACT_ATOMS: atom_id res chain seq x y z
N LYS A 1 -5.00 -1.84 -22.46
CA LYS A 1 -3.55 -2.13 -22.47
C LYS A 1 -3.26 -2.91 -21.21
N GLU A 2 -3.16 -4.24 -21.30
CA GLU A 2 -2.75 -5.07 -20.16
C GLU A 2 -1.25 -4.92 -19.96
N ILE A 3 -0.84 -4.29 -18.87
CA ILE A 3 0.56 -4.19 -18.48
C ILE A 3 0.90 -5.49 -17.74
N LYS A 4 1.39 -6.50 -18.46
CA LYS A 4 2.04 -7.66 -17.85
C LYS A 4 3.49 -7.31 -17.55
N LEU A 5 3.75 -6.89 -16.32
CA LEU A 5 5.10 -6.78 -15.78
C LEU A 5 5.50 -8.15 -15.22
N GLU A 6 6.36 -8.88 -15.93
CA GLU A 6 6.82 -10.22 -15.53
C GLU A 6 7.77 -10.24 -14.30
N CYS A 7 8.08 -9.08 -13.71
CA CYS A 7 8.70 -8.92 -12.39
C CYS A 7 7.81 -8.10 -11.42
N GLY A 8 6.49 -8.13 -11.65
CA GLY A 8 5.55 -7.11 -11.24
C GLY A 8 5.29 -6.98 -9.74
N TYR A 9 5.34 -5.73 -9.30
CA TYR A 9 4.50 -5.14 -8.25
C TYR A 9 3.40 -6.07 -7.72
N ARG A 10 3.67 -6.69 -6.58
CA ARG A 10 2.71 -7.53 -5.85
C ARG A 10 2.13 -6.72 -4.71
N ILE A 11 0.81 -6.69 -4.62
CA ILE A 11 0.09 -6.19 -3.45
C ILE A 11 0.29 -7.19 -2.31
N ASP A 12 0.65 -6.71 -1.12
CA ASP A 12 0.77 -7.58 0.06
C ASP A 12 -0.58 -8.19 0.41
N LEU A 13 -1.62 -7.35 0.52
CA LEU A 13 -2.97 -7.74 0.90
C LEU A 13 -4.02 -6.93 0.14
N LEU A 14 -5.02 -7.63 -0.40
CA LEU A 14 -6.25 -7.04 -0.96
C LEU A 14 -7.43 -7.57 -0.16
N VAL A 15 -8.08 -6.71 0.62
CA VAL A 15 -9.17 -7.09 1.53
C VAL A 15 -10.51 -6.81 0.86
N GLU A 16 -11.38 -7.82 0.87
CA GLU A 16 -12.75 -7.76 0.29
C GLU A 16 -12.78 -7.22 -1.16
N ASN A 17 -11.69 -7.37 -1.92
CA ASN A 17 -11.54 -6.75 -3.25
C ASN A 17 -11.74 -5.22 -3.28
N GLU A 18 -11.58 -4.52 -2.15
CA GLU A 18 -11.88 -3.09 -2.04
C GLU A 18 -10.71 -2.27 -1.47
N VAL A 19 -9.94 -2.84 -0.55
CA VAL A 19 -8.88 -2.13 0.18
C VAL A 19 -7.52 -2.73 -0.13
N VAL A 20 -6.62 -1.91 -0.68
CA VAL A 20 -5.20 -2.25 -0.85
C VAL A 20 -4.47 -1.99 0.45
N ILE A 21 -3.72 -2.97 0.95
CA ILE A 21 -2.90 -2.82 2.14
C ILE A 21 -1.44 -3.13 1.78
N GLU A 22 -0.55 -2.24 2.20
CA GLU A 22 0.91 -2.37 2.08
C GLU A 22 1.52 -2.34 3.49
N LEU A 23 2.35 -3.32 3.81
CA LEU A 23 2.93 -3.49 5.14
C LEU A 23 4.42 -3.12 5.14
N LYS A 24 4.88 -2.46 6.21
CA LYS A 24 6.30 -2.13 6.44
C LYS A 24 6.68 -2.39 7.90
N SER A 25 7.98 -2.56 8.14
CA SER A 25 8.59 -2.59 9.47
C SER A 25 9.90 -1.82 9.43
N ILE A 26 9.80 -0.50 9.35
CA ILE A 26 10.92 0.43 9.10
C ILE A 26 10.85 1.63 10.05
N ASP A 27 11.96 2.34 10.26
CA ASP A 27 11.98 3.48 11.18
C ASP A 27 11.10 4.64 10.70
N VAL A 28 11.24 5.04 9.44
CA VAL A 28 10.48 6.17 8.87
C VAL A 28 10.05 5.85 7.45
N PHE A 29 8.82 6.23 7.11
CA PHE A 29 8.37 6.19 5.71
C PHE A 29 9.14 7.19 4.85
N ALA A 30 9.85 6.69 3.84
CA ALA A 30 10.29 7.48 2.69
C ALA A 30 9.14 7.72 1.67
N PRO A 31 9.21 8.78 0.84
CA PRO A 31 8.22 9.08 -0.19
C PRO A 31 7.93 7.94 -1.17
N VAL A 32 8.92 7.07 -1.42
CA VAL A 32 8.76 5.89 -2.29
C VAL A 32 7.68 4.93 -1.80
N HIS A 33 7.46 4.80 -0.49
CA HIS A 33 6.42 3.92 0.06
C HIS A 33 5.02 4.45 -0.25
N THR A 34 4.83 5.77 -0.22
CA THR A 34 3.58 6.41 -0.65
C THR A 34 3.39 6.24 -2.16
N ALA A 35 4.43 6.46 -2.97
CA ALA A 35 4.35 6.25 -4.41
C ALA A 35 3.99 4.80 -4.78
N GLN A 36 4.53 3.83 -4.03
CA GLN A 36 4.25 2.40 -4.22
C GLN A 36 2.76 2.10 -4.00
N ILE A 37 2.19 2.45 -2.85
CA ILE A 37 0.77 2.14 -2.57
C ILE A 37 -0.16 2.87 -3.54
N LEU A 38 0.11 4.13 -3.90
CA LEU A 38 -0.69 4.87 -4.88
C LEU A 38 -0.65 4.22 -6.27
N THR A 39 0.49 3.65 -6.66
CA THR A 39 0.63 2.90 -7.92
C THR A 39 -0.24 1.64 -7.89
N TYR A 40 -0.23 0.92 -6.77
CA TYR A 40 -1.03 -0.29 -6.61
C TYR A 40 -2.53 0.00 -6.61
N MET A 41 -2.95 1.05 -5.90
CA MET A 41 -4.34 1.49 -5.90
C MET A 41 -4.83 1.84 -7.32
N LYS A 42 -4.01 2.54 -8.12
CA LYS A 42 -4.34 2.85 -9.51
C LYS A 42 -4.42 1.61 -10.40
N PHE A 43 -3.46 0.70 -10.28
CA PHE A 43 -3.43 -0.52 -11.10
C PHE A 43 -4.52 -1.52 -10.73
N ALA A 44 -4.89 -1.59 -9.46
CA ALA A 44 -5.98 -2.44 -8.99
C ALA A 44 -7.35 -1.76 -9.10
N GLU A 45 -7.41 -0.51 -9.59
CA GLU A 45 -8.63 0.31 -9.68
C GLU A 45 -9.37 0.43 -8.33
N LYS A 46 -8.62 0.55 -7.23
CA LYS A 46 -9.16 0.67 -5.87
C LYS A 46 -9.03 2.08 -5.33
N LYS A 47 -10.07 2.54 -4.63
CA LYS A 47 -10.15 3.90 -4.09
C LYS A 47 -9.47 4.05 -2.73
N ILE A 48 -9.40 2.97 -1.94
CA ILE A 48 -8.90 3.01 -0.57
C ILE A 48 -7.60 2.21 -0.44
N GLY A 49 -6.60 2.83 0.19
CA GLY A 49 -5.33 2.20 0.50
C GLY A 49 -4.88 2.46 1.93
N LEU A 50 -4.28 1.47 2.56
CA LEU A 50 -3.66 1.58 3.88
C LEU A 50 -2.18 1.20 3.80
N LEU A 51 -1.31 2.14 4.18
CA LEU A 51 0.10 1.87 4.38
C LEU A 51 0.34 1.74 5.89
N ILE A 52 0.77 0.57 6.34
CA ILE A 52 0.85 0.22 7.77
C ILE A 52 2.30 -0.07 8.14
N ASN A 53 2.86 0.69 9.08
CA ASN A 53 4.15 0.41 9.69
C ASN A 53 3.98 -0.31 11.02
N PHE A 54 4.56 -1.49 11.16
CA PHE A 54 4.57 -2.26 12.41
C PHE A 54 5.71 -1.89 13.36
N ASN A 55 6.68 -1.09 12.92
CA ASN A 55 7.78 -0.62 13.77
C ASN A 55 7.35 0.60 14.64
N VAL A 56 6.28 0.44 15.40
CA VAL A 56 5.70 1.45 16.31
C VAL A 56 5.12 0.78 17.56
N THR A 57 5.08 1.49 18.68
CA THR A 57 4.53 0.95 19.94
C THR A 57 3.01 0.73 19.89
N LYS A 58 2.28 1.63 19.22
CA LYS A 58 0.83 1.50 19.02
C LYS A 58 0.56 1.49 17.52
N LEU A 59 -0.11 0.45 17.03
CA LEU A 59 -0.33 0.25 15.59
C LEU A 59 -1.04 1.44 14.93
N VAL A 60 -1.96 2.10 15.64
CA VAL A 60 -2.69 3.27 15.13
C VAL A 60 -1.78 4.41 14.70
N ASP A 61 -0.60 4.55 15.31
CA ASP A 61 0.39 5.59 14.98
C ASP A 61 1.16 5.26 13.68
N GLY A 62 1.15 3.99 13.26
CA GLY A 62 1.82 3.49 12.06
C GLY A 62 0.94 3.46 10.81
N ILE A 63 -0.34 3.82 10.90
CA ILE A 63 -1.30 3.71 9.79
C ILE A 63 -1.40 5.03 9.02
N LYS A 64 -1.22 4.96 7.70
CA LYS A 64 -1.58 6.03 6.77
C LYS A 64 -2.67 5.58 5.81
N ARG A 65 -3.78 6.33 5.76
CA ARG A 65 -4.89 6.11 4.85
C ARG A 65 -4.78 7.01 3.63
N TYR A 66 -5.02 6.45 2.45
CA TYR A 66 -5.10 7.17 1.18
C TYR A 66 -6.47 6.96 0.53
N VAL A 67 -6.91 8.00 -0.19
CA VAL A 67 -8.13 8.01 -1.01
C VAL A 67 -7.76 8.58 -2.38
N LEU A 68 -8.05 7.82 -3.45
CA LEU A 68 -7.85 8.24 -4.85
C LEU A 68 -9.10 8.90 -5.44
#